data_AF-A0AAU5XCY0-F1
#
_entry.id   AF-A0AAU5XCY0-F1
#
_cell.length_a   1.000
_cell.length_b   1.000
_cell.length_c   1.000
_cell.angle_alpha   90.00
_cell.angle_beta   90.00
_cell.angle_gamma   90.00
#
_symmetry.space_group_name_H-M   'P 1'
#
loop_
_entity.id
_entity.type
_entity.pdbx_description
1 polymer ?
#
loop_
_entity_poly.entity_id
_entity_poly.type
_entity_poly.pdbx_seq_one_letter_code
_entity_poly.pdbx_strand_id
1 'polypeptide(L)'
;MAEIEVVLGDITREQTDAVVTAANASLMGGGGVDGAIHRAAGPRLAEAGAAIGPCAPGDAMATPAFGLYPPVRYVIHTVGPVWAGGGRGEAGVLASCYRRCLRAADELGVRSIAFPAIATGAYGFPAEEAARIAVTTLASTSTAVRRVRLVAFDAATRDLLTAELARVSPSDPDDTMLLAQLDTSAERVDAWHRLVAVAGEFAALPHAEDDCRWVRAEKRPDGVIRMGYPVYGERVDRACDALVGVGAVTPAYHWMQRRPPTVPADGVLSPADAVRLATATVRGERFGEGTIGDAVERGTLQAILTSLSTWYGSRPER
;
A
#
# COMPACT_ATOMS: atom_id res chain seq x y z
N MET A 1 3.01 1.19 -3.15
CA MET A 1 1.92 2.15 -2.95
C MET A 1 2.18 2.88 -1.63
N ALA A 2 1.88 4.18 -1.58
CA ALA A 2 1.99 4.95 -0.35
C ALA A 2 0.91 4.50 0.64
N GLU A 3 1.24 4.46 1.93
CA GLU A 3 0.28 4.33 3.02
C GLU A 3 -0.49 5.66 3.16
N ILE A 4 -1.82 5.62 3.03
CA ILE A 4 -2.67 6.80 3.13
C ILE A 4 -3.41 6.74 4.47
N GLU A 5 -3.26 7.79 5.27
CA GLU A 5 -3.91 7.95 6.57
C GLU A 5 -4.83 9.18 6.54
N VAL A 6 -6.01 9.09 7.14
CA VAL A 6 -6.88 10.24 7.37
C VAL A 6 -6.77 10.67 8.82
N VAL A 7 -6.51 11.95 9.07
CA VAL A 7 -6.35 12.50 10.41
C VAL A 7 -7.16 13.78 10.58
N LEU A 8 -7.71 13.98 11.78
CA LEU A 8 -8.34 15.24 12.17
C LEU A 8 -7.29 16.11 12.86
N GLY A 9 -7.03 17.30 12.34
CA GLY A 9 -6.05 18.18 12.95
C GLY A 9 -5.69 19.44 12.15
N ASP A 10 -4.63 20.09 12.62
CA ASP A 10 -4.03 21.26 12.00
C ASP A 10 -2.79 20.82 11.20
N ILE A 11 -2.85 21.00 9.87
CA ILE A 11 -1.77 20.60 8.96
C ILE A 11 -0.44 21.29 9.27
N THR A 12 -0.46 22.46 9.92
CA THR A 12 0.77 23.18 10.29
C THR A 12 1.58 22.47 11.37
N ARG A 13 0.99 21.46 12.04
CA ARG A 13 1.60 20.69 13.13
C ARG A 13 2.03 19.28 12.72
N GLU A 14 1.88 18.93 11.45
CA GLU A 14 2.17 17.59 10.95
C GLU A 14 3.67 17.28 10.93
N GLN A 15 4.00 16.03 11.23
CA GLN A 15 5.38 15.53 11.24
C GLN A 15 5.68 14.78 9.94
N THR A 16 5.74 15.53 8.85
CA THR A 16 6.04 15.01 7.51
C THR A 16 7.18 15.80 6.85
N ASP A 17 7.81 15.22 5.84
CA ASP A 17 8.88 15.88 5.09
C ASP A 17 8.37 17.10 4.32
N ALA A 18 7.14 17.02 3.80
CA ALA A 18 6.46 18.12 3.12
C ALA A 18 5.01 18.29 3.59
N VAL A 19 4.51 19.51 3.52
CA VAL A 19 3.08 19.83 3.67
C VAL A 19 2.59 20.52 2.41
N VAL A 20 1.33 20.29 2.05
CA VAL A 20 0.68 20.94 0.92
C VAL A 20 -0.17 22.11 1.40
N THR A 21 -0.09 23.25 0.71
CA THR A 21 -1.03 24.36 0.89
C THR A 21 -1.98 24.47 -0.31
N ALA A 22 -3.26 24.72 -0.03
CA ALA A 22 -4.25 25.06 -1.04
C ALA A 22 -4.15 26.56 -1.36
N ALA A 23 -3.23 26.89 -2.27
CA ALA A 23 -2.85 28.25 -2.60
C ALA A 23 -3.77 28.91 -3.64
N ASN A 24 -3.57 30.21 -3.83
CA ASN A 24 -4.03 30.94 -5.01
C ASN A 24 -2.87 31.18 -5.99
N ALA A 25 -3.16 31.63 -7.21
CA ALA A 25 -2.18 31.75 -8.29
C ALA A 25 -0.96 32.64 -7.94
N SER A 26 -1.07 33.57 -6.98
CA SER A 26 0.04 34.44 -6.58
C SER A 26 1.11 33.75 -5.72
N LEU A 27 0.75 32.66 -5.03
CA LEU A 27 1.61 31.98 -4.03
C LEU A 27 2.07 32.86 -2.85
N MET A 28 1.46 34.04 -2.66
CA MET A 28 1.83 34.98 -1.60
C MET A 28 1.01 34.81 -0.31
N GLY A 29 0.23 33.73 -0.21
CA GLY A 29 -0.67 33.45 0.89
C GLY A 29 -2.10 33.94 0.67
N GLY A 30 -2.95 33.73 1.68
CA GLY A 30 -4.37 33.99 1.61
C GLY A 30 -5.10 33.67 2.91
N GLY A 31 -6.36 33.23 2.79
CA GLY A 31 -7.17 32.77 3.92
C GLY A 31 -7.06 31.25 4.17
N GLY A 32 -7.86 30.74 5.09
CA GLY A 32 -7.97 29.29 5.36
C GLY A 32 -6.63 28.63 5.70
N VAL A 33 -6.40 27.44 5.12
CA VAL A 33 -5.18 26.65 5.32
C VAL A 33 -3.93 27.37 4.81
N ASP A 34 -4.05 28.14 3.72
CA ASP A 34 -2.94 28.89 3.13
C ASP A 34 -2.44 29.97 4.09
N GLY A 35 -3.36 30.76 4.63
CA GLY A 35 -3.03 31.74 5.66
C GLY A 35 -2.46 31.11 6.94
N ALA A 36 -2.93 29.92 7.33
CA ALA A 36 -2.40 29.21 8.49
C ALA A 36 -0.94 28.78 8.28
N ILE A 37 -0.64 28.19 7.12
CA ILE A 37 0.72 27.79 6.73
C ILE A 37 1.64 29.00 6.63
N HIS A 38 1.21 30.11 6.01
CA HIS A 38 2.02 31.34 5.94
C HIS A 38 2.30 31.95 7.32
N ARG A 39 1.33 31.97 8.23
CA ARG A 39 1.55 32.45 9.60
C ARG A 39 2.54 31.59 10.37
N ALA A 40 2.49 30.27 10.17
CA ALA A 40 3.39 29.33 10.84
C ALA A 40 4.80 29.34 10.23
N ALA A 41 4.93 29.42 8.91
CA ALA A 41 6.22 29.45 8.20
C ALA A 41 6.94 30.81 8.30
N GLY A 42 6.19 31.90 8.51
CA GLY A 42 6.70 33.26 8.55
C GLY A 42 6.79 33.94 7.17
N PRO A 43 7.15 35.24 7.13
CA PRO A 43 7.04 36.09 5.94
C PRO A 43 7.90 35.63 4.75
N ARG A 44 9.01 34.94 5.02
CA ARG A 44 9.90 34.39 4.00
C ARG A 44 9.22 33.40 3.05
N LEU A 45 8.13 32.76 3.49
CA LEU A 45 7.35 31.89 2.61
C LEU A 45 6.68 32.68 1.48
N ALA A 46 6.13 33.87 1.78
CA ALA A 46 5.51 34.71 0.77
C ALA A 46 6.55 35.29 -0.21
N GLU A 47 7.72 35.69 0.29
CA GLU A 47 8.84 36.15 -0.56
C GLU A 47 9.28 35.05 -1.56
N ALA A 48 9.42 33.81 -1.08
CA ALA A 48 9.78 32.68 -1.93
C ALA A 48 8.67 32.31 -2.93
N GLY A 49 7.41 32.35 -2.50
CA GLY A 49 6.26 32.11 -3.38
C GLY A 49 6.16 33.15 -4.50
N ALA A 50 6.34 34.44 -4.17
CA ALA A 50 6.35 35.53 -5.15
C ALA A 50 7.45 35.38 -6.21
N ALA A 51 8.59 34.78 -5.85
CA ALA A 51 9.71 34.59 -6.76
C ALA A 51 9.51 33.45 -7.78
N ILE A 52 8.64 32.47 -7.47
CA ILE A 52 8.42 31.29 -8.33
C ILE A 52 7.04 31.28 -9.00
N GLY A 53 6.10 32.10 -8.52
CA GLY A 53 4.78 32.25 -9.10
C GLY A 53 4.78 32.99 -10.46
N PRO A 54 3.63 33.02 -11.17
CA PRO A 54 2.34 32.47 -10.76
C PRO A 54 2.22 30.95 -10.98
N CYS A 55 1.35 30.29 -10.20
CA CYS A 55 1.01 28.87 -10.40
C CYS A 55 -0.34 28.71 -11.09
N ALA A 56 -0.39 27.90 -12.14
CA ALA A 56 -1.63 27.60 -12.85
C ALA A 56 -2.54 26.66 -12.02
N PRO A 57 -3.88 26.73 -12.17
CA PRO A 57 -4.79 25.75 -11.58
C PRO A 57 -4.42 24.31 -11.98
N GLY A 58 -4.39 23.41 -11.00
CA GLY A 58 -4.02 22.00 -11.22
C GLY A 58 -2.53 21.73 -11.26
N ASP A 59 -1.68 22.75 -11.10
CA ASP A 59 -0.22 22.61 -11.02
C ASP A 59 0.29 22.74 -9.57
N ALA A 60 1.56 22.41 -9.36
CA ALA A 60 2.20 22.52 -8.05
C ALA A 60 3.64 23.04 -8.13
N MET A 61 4.03 23.85 -7.14
CA MET A 61 5.37 24.42 -7.00
C MET A 61 5.86 24.25 -5.56
N ALA A 62 7.16 24.19 -5.32
CA ALA A 62 7.70 23.92 -3.98
C ALA A 62 8.65 25.01 -3.49
N THR A 63 8.64 25.22 -2.18
CA THR A 63 9.54 26.12 -1.45
C THR A 63 10.04 25.45 -0.19
N PRO A 64 11.15 25.91 0.42
CA PRO A 64 11.48 25.55 1.80
C PRO A 64 10.33 25.88 2.76
N ALA A 65 10.18 25.13 3.86
CA ALA A 65 9.10 25.36 4.82
C ALA A 65 9.36 26.47 5.85
N PHE A 66 10.57 27.02 5.87
CA PHE A 66 11.00 28.12 6.74
C PHE A 66 10.71 27.86 8.24
N GLY A 67 9.83 28.63 8.86
CA GLY A 67 9.53 28.60 10.29
C GLY A 67 8.55 27.51 10.76
N LEU A 68 8.07 26.65 9.85
CA LEU A 68 7.12 25.58 10.21
C LEU A 68 7.73 24.62 11.25
N TYR A 69 6.94 24.34 12.30
CA TYR A 69 7.31 23.44 13.40
C TYR A 69 6.18 22.45 13.73
N PRO A 70 6.43 21.13 13.89
CA PRO A 70 7.73 20.43 13.84
C PRO A 70 8.45 20.60 12.50
N PRO A 71 9.79 20.44 12.42
CA PRO A 71 10.55 20.81 11.23
C PRO A 71 10.09 20.02 9.99
N VAL A 72 9.33 20.70 9.14
CA VAL A 72 8.98 20.28 7.78
C VAL A 72 10.07 20.80 6.85
N ARG A 73 10.43 20.05 5.81
CA ARG A 73 11.48 20.49 4.87
C ARG A 73 10.92 21.40 3.78
N TYR A 74 9.74 21.06 3.25
CA TYR A 74 9.14 21.76 2.12
C TYR A 74 7.66 22.10 2.31
N VAL A 75 7.26 23.23 1.75
CA VAL A 75 5.85 23.54 1.47
C VAL A 75 5.65 23.39 -0.03
N ILE A 76 4.72 22.51 -0.43
CA ILE A 76 4.27 22.36 -1.80
C ILE A 76 2.97 23.15 -1.97
N HIS A 77 3.00 24.14 -2.84
CA HIS A 77 1.89 25.01 -3.15
C HIS A 77 1.16 24.47 -4.37
N THR A 78 -0.16 24.30 -4.28
CA THR A 78 -0.98 23.90 -5.43
C THR A 78 -2.25 24.71 -5.50
N VAL A 79 -2.69 25.02 -6.71
CA VAL A 79 -3.86 25.88 -6.96
C VAL A 79 -5.04 25.01 -7.37
N GLY A 80 -5.98 24.83 -6.45
CA GLY A 80 -7.23 24.11 -6.71
C GLY A 80 -8.16 24.83 -7.70
N PRO A 81 -9.14 24.13 -8.28
CA PRO A 81 -10.18 24.76 -9.09
C PRO A 81 -11.17 25.55 -8.20
N VAL A 82 -11.69 26.65 -8.74
CA VAL A 82 -12.90 27.29 -8.19
C VAL A 82 -14.12 26.55 -8.74
N TRP A 83 -15.03 26.13 -7.87
CA TRP A 83 -16.22 25.40 -8.28
C TRP A 83 -17.19 26.29 -9.06
N ALA A 84 -17.53 25.88 -10.28
CA ALA A 84 -18.48 26.58 -11.15
C ALA A 84 -19.56 25.65 -11.70
N GLY A 85 -19.94 24.63 -10.93
CA GLY A 85 -21.01 23.68 -11.27
C GLY A 85 -20.54 22.37 -11.92
N GLY A 86 -19.23 22.09 -11.98
CA GLY A 86 -18.66 20.78 -12.33
C GLY A 86 -18.57 20.48 -13.83
N GLY A 87 -19.17 21.32 -14.68
CA GLY A 87 -19.19 21.15 -16.13
C GLY A 87 -17.95 21.70 -16.86
N ARG A 88 -16.93 22.22 -16.15
CA ARG A 88 -15.75 22.89 -16.74
C ARG A 88 -14.45 22.13 -16.53
N GLY A 89 -14.53 20.87 -16.12
CA GLY A 89 -13.36 20.01 -15.89
C GLY A 89 -12.70 20.22 -14.52
N GLU A 90 -13.38 20.85 -13.57
CA GLU A 90 -12.88 21.15 -12.23
C GLU A 90 -12.37 19.87 -11.53
N ALA A 91 -13.10 18.76 -11.67
CA ALA A 91 -12.67 17.46 -11.13
C ALA A 91 -11.29 17.02 -11.65
N GLY A 92 -11.01 17.22 -12.95
CA GLY A 92 -9.72 16.92 -13.55
C GLY A 92 -8.60 17.82 -13.04
N VAL A 93 -8.89 19.09 -12.81
CA VAL A 93 -7.96 20.08 -12.22
C VAL A 93 -7.63 19.71 -10.77
N LEU A 94 -8.64 19.35 -9.97
CA LEU A 94 -8.44 18.90 -8.59
C LEU A 94 -7.58 17.62 -8.54
N ALA A 95 -7.87 16.64 -9.38
CA ALA A 95 -7.04 15.43 -9.50
C ALA A 95 -5.60 15.77 -9.92
N SER A 96 -5.42 16.75 -10.81
CA SER A 96 -4.08 17.22 -11.21
C SER A 96 -3.29 17.80 -10.04
N CYS A 97 -3.93 18.54 -9.12
CA CYS A 97 -3.27 19.09 -7.92
C CYS A 97 -2.56 17.98 -7.13
N TYR A 98 -3.28 16.90 -6.81
CA TYR A 98 -2.72 15.77 -6.05
C TYR A 98 -1.58 15.08 -6.82
N ARG A 99 -1.74 14.80 -8.11
CA ARG A 99 -0.68 14.17 -8.94
C ARG A 99 0.58 15.03 -9.02
N ARG A 100 0.42 16.35 -9.22
CA ARG A 100 1.54 17.29 -9.34
C ARG A 100 2.27 17.46 -8.02
N CYS A 101 1.55 17.46 -6.90
CA CYS A 101 2.17 17.48 -5.57
C CYS A 101 3.01 16.22 -5.31
N LEU A 102 2.49 15.03 -5.65
CA LEU A 102 3.26 13.78 -5.52
C LEU A 102 4.50 13.78 -6.41
N ARG A 103 4.38 14.26 -7.65
CA ARG A 103 5.53 14.42 -8.55
C ARG A 103 6.58 15.38 -7.98
N ALA A 104 6.17 16.53 -7.46
CA ALA A 104 7.08 17.48 -6.82
C ALA A 104 7.78 16.85 -5.59
N ALA A 105 7.04 16.07 -4.80
CA ALA A 105 7.61 15.34 -3.67
C ALA A 105 8.67 14.31 -4.12
N ASP A 106 8.41 13.59 -5.21
CA ASP A 106 9.37 12.63 -5.79
C ASP A 106 10.64 13.34 -6.29
N GLU A 107 10.50 14.46 -7.00
CA GLU A 107 11.63 15.27 -7.48
C GLU A 107 12.48 15.85 -6.33
N LEU A 108 11.86 16.09 -5.16
CA LEU A 108 12.53 16.57 -3.95
C LEU A 108 13.06 15.43 -3.05
N GLY A 109 12.83 14.17 -3.39
CA GLY A 109 13.23 13.02 -2.55
C GLY A 109 12.50 12.92 -1.20
N VAL A 110 11.30 13.49 -1.11
CA VAL A 110 10.41 13.47 0.07
C VAL A 110 9.78 12.09 0.21
N ARG A 111 9.71 11.53 1.43
CA ARG A 111 9.11 10.21 1.68
C ARG A 111 7.79 10.27 2.45
N SER A 112 7.46 11.41 3.04
CA SER A 112 6.20 11.65 3.75
C SER A 112 5.61 13.03 3.43
N ILE A 113 4.30 13.08 3.14
CA ILE A 113 3.62 14.31 2.74
C ILE A 113 2.24 14.42 3.40
N ALA A 114 1.86 15.63 3.82
CA ALA A 114 0.53 15.93 4.32
C ALA A 114 -0.26 16.82 3.35
N PHE A 115 -1.52 16.46 3.08
CA PHE A 115 -2.45 17.19 2.22
C PHE A 115 -3.64 17.69 3.02
N PRO A 116 -4.12 18.92 2.79
CA PRO A 116 -5.43 19.34 3.24
C PRO A 116 -6.52 18.84 2.28
N ALA A 117 -7.80 19.02 2.63
CA ALA A 117 -8.88 18.89 1.67
C ALA A 117 -8.87 20.08 0.68
N ILE A 118 -8.20 19.90 -0.46
CA ILE A 118 -8.03 20.97 -1.45
C ILE A 118 -9.39 21.39 -2.05
N ALA A 119 -9.58 22.70 -2.21
CA ALA A 119 -10.75 23.35 -2.84
C ALA A 119 -12.11 23.26 -2.10
N THR A 120 -12.21 22.56 -0.97
CA THR A 120 -13.49 22.40 -0.24
C THR A 120 -13.88 23.58 0.66
N GLY A 121 -12.95 24.51 0.90
CA GLY A 121 -13.19 25.74 1.66
C GLY A 121 -13.68 26.89 0.76
N ALA A 122 -12.89 27.96 0.67
CA ALA A 122 -13.27 29.18 -0.06
C ALA A 122 -13.57 28.98 -1.56
N TYR A 123 -13.08 27.89 -2.17
CA TYR A 123 -13.34 27.57 -3.58
C TYR A 123 -14.62 26.76 -3.82
N GLY A 124 -15.30 26.34 -2.74
CA GLY A 124 -16.67 25.81 -2.79
C GLY A 124 -16.83 24.45 -3.48
N PHE A 125 -15.75 23.68 -3.67
CA PHE A 125 -15.85 22.35 -4.28
C PHE A 125 -16.65 21.40 -3.38
N PRO A 126 -17.64 20.65 -3.91
CA PRO A 126 -18.44 19.72 -3.12
C PRO A 126 -17.57 18.72 -2.35
N ALA A 127 -17.71 18.68 -1.02
CA ALA A 127 -16.81 17.93 -0.15
C ALA A 127 -16.80 16.41 -0.44
N GLU A 128 -17.95 15.82 -0.75
CA GLU A 128 -18.06 14.40 -1.09
C GLU A 128 -17.28 14.05 -2.37
N GLU A 129 -17.43 14.87 -3.41
CA GLU A 129 -16.75 14.67 -4.69
C GLU A 129 -15.24 14.95 -4.55
N ALA A 130 -14.87 15.99 -3.82
CA ALA A 130 -13.47 16.29 -3.52
C ALA A 130 -12.78 15.15 -2.75
N ALA A 131 -13.45 14.57 -1.75
CA ALA A 131 -12.92 13.44 -0.98
C ALA A 131 -12.67 12.22 -1.88
N ARG A 132 -13.65 11.88 -2.73
CA ARG A 132 -13.52 10.80 -3.72
C ARG A 132 -12.33 11.04 -4.65
N ILE A 133 -12.21 12.23 -5.22
CA ILE A 133 -11.12 12.60 -6.14
C ILE A 133 -9.77 12.52 -5.44
N ALA A 134 -9.65 13.09 -4.24
CA ALA A 134 -8.40 13.10 -3.47
C ALA A 134 -7.89 11.67 -3.24
N VAL A 135 -8.76 10.83 -2.68
CA VAL A 135 -8.45 9.48 -2.27
C VAL A 135 -8.17 8.57 -3.47
N THR A 136 -9.03 8.57 -4.50
CA THR A 136 -8.81 7.77 -5.72
C THR A 136 -7.53 8.17 -6.45
N THR A 137 -7.23 9.48 -6.51
CA THR A 137 -6.02 9.98 -7.17
C THR A 137 -4.77 9.58 -6.41
N LEU A 138 -4.74 9.77 -5.08
CA LEU A 138 -3.60 9.41 -4.25
C LEU A 138 -3.33 7.90 -4.25
N ALA A 139 -4.37 7.07 -4.26
CA ALA A 139 -4.24 5.62 -4.28
C ALA A 139 -3.73 5.08 -5.63
N SER A 140 -4.13 5.69 -6.75
CA SER A 140 -3.79 5.24 -8.11
C SER A 140 -2.51 5.84 -8.69
N THR A 141 -1.97 6.91 -8.09
CA THR A 141 -0.77 7.59 -8.59
C THR A 141 0.50 6.88 -8.10
N SER A 142 1.35 6.45 -9.05
CA SER A 142 2.67 5.92 -8.73
C SER A 142 3.58 7.03 -8.17
N THR A 143 4.25 6.75 -7.05
CA THR A 143 5.12 7.71 -6.35
C THR A 143 6.15 6.98 -5.47
N ALA A 144 7.27 7.63 -5.18
CA ALA A 144 8.25 7.18 -4.19
C ALA A 144 7.87 7.53 -2.75
N VAL A 145 6.91 8.44 -2.54
CA VAL A 145 6.34 8.75 -1.23
C VAL A 145 5.84 7.46 -0.55
N ARG A 146 6.21 7.27 0.73
CA ARG A 146 5.82 6.10 1.53
C ARG A 146 4.59 6.37 2.38
N ARG A 147 4.43 7.60 2.89
CA ARG A 147 3.32 7.99 3.76
C ARG A 147 2.65 9.26 3.24
N VAL A 148 1.32 9.20 3.09
CA VAL A 148 0.46 10.33 2.73
C VAL A 148 -0.53 10.54 3.87
N ARG A 149 -0.64 11.77 4.38
CA ARG A 149 -1.59 12.12 5.43
C ARG A 149 -2.62 13.10 4.88
N LEU A 150 -3.88 12.68 4.85
CA LEU A 150 -5.03 13.52 4.53
C LEU A 150 -5.52 14.18 5.82
N VAL A 151 -5.19 15.46 5.99
CA VAL A 151 -5.49 16.24 7.19
C VAL A 151 -6.81 16.97 7.01
N ALA A 152 -7.85 16.44 7.64
CA ALA A 152 -9.14 17.09 7.75
C ALA A 152 -9.12 18.12 8.89
N PHE A 153 -9.63 19.31 8.64
CA PHE A 153 -9.75 20.35 9.68
C PHE A 153 -10.98 20.13 10.58
N ASP A 154 -12.01 19.45 10.09
CA ASP A 154 -13.24 19.14 10.82
C ASP A 154 -13.65 17.66 10.68
N ALA A 155 -14.57 17.23 11.55
CA ALA A 155 -15.02 15.85 11.60
C ALA A 155 -15.80 15.43 10.35
N ALA A 156 -16.58 16.33 9.75
CA ALA A 156 -17.38 16.02 8.56
C ALA A 156 -16.47 15.66 7.37
N THR A 157 -15.43 16.46 7.14
CA THR A 157 -14.42 16.22 6.10
C THR A 157 -13.63 14.93 6.39
N ARG A 158 -13.27 14.69 7.67
CA ARG A 158 -12.61 13.45 8.08
C ARG A 158 -13.48 12.24 7.74
N ASP A 159 -14.77 12.28 8.04
CA ASP A 159 -15.67 11.15 7.84
C ASP A 159 -15.84 10.83 6.35
N LEU A 160 -15.95 11.85 5.50
CA LEU A 160 -15.99 11.68 4.04
C LEU A 160 -14.70 11.06 3.49
N LEU A 161 -13.54 11.60 3.89
CA LEU A 161 -12.23 11.07 3.47
C LEU A 161 -12.02 9.64 3.96
N THR A 162 -12.45 9.34 5.20
CA THR A 162 -12.35 7.99 5.78
C THR A 162 -13.24 7.00 5.03
N ALA A 163 -14.48 7.39 4.73
CA ALA A 163 -15.41 6.57 3.97
C ALA A 163 -14.88 6.26 2.56
N GLU A 164 -14.34 7.27 1.85
CA GLU A 164 -13.76 7.05 0.52
C GLU A 164 -12.45 6.26 0.59
N LEU A 165 -11.62 6.47 1.62
CA LEU A 165 -10.40 5.69 1.82
C LEU A 165 -10.72 4.21 2.05
N ALA A 166 -11.80 3.89 2.77
CA ALA A 166 -12.27 2.52 2.93
C ALA A 166 -12.72 1.87 1.61
N ARG A 167 -13.13 2.66 0.61
CA ARG A 167 -13.53 2.17 -0.73
C ARG A 167 -12.35 1.88 -1.65
N VAL A 168 -11.25 2.64 -1.56
CA VAL A 168 -10.09 2.51 -2.47
C VAL A 168 -8.85 1.92 -1.82
N SER A 169 -8.76 1.91 -0.48
CA SER A 169 -7.83 1.02 0.19
C SER A 169 -8.08 -0.33 -0.46
N PRO A 170 -7.06 -1.03 -1.00
CA PRO A 170 -7.28 -2.34 -1.55
C PRO A 170 -8.04 -3.11 -0.48
N SER A 171 -9.34 -3.29 -0.73
CA SER A 171 -10.15 -4.16 0.10
C SER A 171 -9.37 -5.47 0.05
N ASP A 172 -9.26 -6.16 1.19
CA ASP A 172 -8.81 -7.54 1.15
C ASP A 172 -9.54 -8.17 -0.03
N PRO A 173 -8.83 -8.70 -1.05
CA PRO A 173 -9.52 -9.31 -2.17
C PRO A 173 -10.50 -10.28 -1.52
N ASP A 174 -11.78 -10.06 -1.79
CA ASP A 174 -12.79 -10.94 -1.24
C ASP A 174 -12.47 -12.36 -1.73
N ASP A 175 -13.05 -13.36 -1.06
CA ASP A 175 -12.75 -14.74 -1.41
C ASP A 175 -13.03 -15.01 -2.89
N THR A 176 -14.01 -14.33 -3.49
CA THR A 176 -14.29 -14.43 -4.94
C THR A 176 -13.12 -13.93 -5.79
N MET A 177 -12.55 -12.77 -5.48
CA MET A 177 -11.40 -12.20 -6.19
C MET A 177 -10.14 -13.06 -6.05
N LEU A 178 -9.88 -13.62 -4.87
CA LEU A 178 -8.74 -14.53 -4.67
C LEU A 178 -8.90 -15.82 -5.47
N LEU A 179 -10.10 -16.40 -5.47
CA LEU A 179 -10.39 -17.61 -6.22
C LEU A 179 -10.37 -17.38 -7.73
N ALA A 180 -10.69 -16.17 -8.20
CA ALA A 180 -10.58 -15.81 -9.61
C ALA A 180 -9.13 -15.76 -10.13
N GLN A 181 -8.13 -15.66 -9.24
CA GLN A 181 -6.71 -15.71 -9.62
C GLN A 181 -6.21 -17.14 -9.83
N LEU A 182 -6.90 -18.14 -9.28
CA LEU A 182 -6.54 -19.53 -9.45
C LEU A 182 -6.83 -19.96 -10.89
N ASP A 183 -5.78 -20.27 -11.64
CA ASP A 183 -5.89 -20.61 -13.05
C ASP A 183 -6.36 -22.06 -13.21
N THR A 184 -7.67 -22.24 -13.34
CA THR A 184 -8.29 -23.55 -13.59
C THR A 184 -8.57 -23.77 -15.07
N SER A 185 -7.86 -23.10 -15.98
CA SER A 185 -8.01 -23.31 -17.41
C SER A 185 -7.43 -24.67 -17.83
N ALA A 186 -7.89 -25.19 -18.97
CA ALA A 186 -7.33 -26.41 -19.57
C ALA A 186 -5.82 -26.28 -19.84
N GLU A 187 -5.34 -25.07 -20.13
CA GLU A 187 -3.93 -24.75 -20.40
C GLU A 187 -3.04 -24.89 -19.15
N ARG A 188 -3.64 -24.93 -17.96
CA ARG A 188 -2.92 -24.97 -16.67
C ARG A 188 -3.13 -26.25 -15.86
N VAL A 189 -3.77 -27.26 -16.45
CA VAL A 189 -4.00 -28.57 -15.83
C VAL A 189 -2.70 -29.21 -15.31
N ASP A 190 -1.61 -29.10 -16.07
CA ASP A 190 -0.31 -29.65 -15.64
C ASP A 190 0.23 -28.99 -14.36
N ALA A 191 -0.07 -27.71 -14.12
CA ALA A 191 0.34 -27.05 -12.89
C ALA A 191 -0.43 -27.60 -11.68
N TRP A 192 -1.73 -27.87 -11.86
CA TRP A 192 -2.53 -28.52 -10.85
C TRP A 192 -2.11 -29.97 -10.61
N HIS A 193 -1.77 -30.74 -11.65
CA HIS A 193 -1.21 -32.08 -11.48
C HIS A 193 0.07 -32.07 -10.65
N ARG A 194 0.96 -31.10 -10.87
CA ARG A 194 2.16 -30.92 -10.05
C ARG A 194 1.81 -30.59 -8.59
N LEU A 195 0.84 -29.70 -8.36
CA LEU A 195 0.37 -29.36 -7.02
C LEU A 195 -0.24 -30.57 -6.29
N VAL A 196 -1.09 -31.34 -6.96
CA VAL A 196 -1.72 -32.55 -6.41
C VAL A 196 -0.66 -33.62 -6.09
N ALA A 197 0.31 -33.82 -6.99
CA ALA A 197 1.40 -34.77 -6.78
C ALA A 197 2.23 -34.41 -5.53
N VAL A 198 2.70 -33.16 -5.43
CA VAL A 198 3.49 -32.74 -4.27
C VAL A 198 2.66 -32.71 -2.99
N ALA A 199 1.38 -32.36 -3.04
CA ALA A 199 0.46 -32.46 -1.90
C ALA A 199 0.35 -33.90 -1.39
N GLY A 200 0.28 -34.89 -2.30
CA GLY A 200 0.29 -36.31 -1.97
C GLY A 200 1.60 -36.76 -1.31
N GLU A 201 2.74 -36.26 -1.77
CA GLU A 201 4.05 -36.54 -1.16
C GLU A 201 4.13 -36.01 0.28
N PHE A 202 3.66 -34.78 0.53
CA PHE A 202 3.59 -34.19 1.88
C PHE A 202 2.64 -34.96 2.80
N ALA A 203 1.51 -35.44 2.27
CA ALA A 203 0.56 -36.24 3.04
C ALA A 203 1.11 -37.63 3.39
N ALA A 204 1.87 -38.26 2.47
CA ALA A 204 2.44 -39.59 2.68
C ALA A 204 3.64 -39.58 3.64
N LEU A 205 4.45 -38.52 3.62
CA LEU A 205 5.58 -38.34 4.53
C LEU A 205 5.58 -36.92 5.09
N PRO A 206 4.77 -36.64 6.14
CA PRO A 206 4.79 -35.38 6.84
C PRO A 206 6.14 -35.16 7.54
N HIS A 207 6.60 -33.91 7.56
CA HIS A 207 7.84 -33.51 8.26
C HIS A 207 9.08 -34.32 7.85
N ALA A 208 9.32 -34.52 6.55
CA ALA A 208 10.55 -35.18 6.13
C ALA A 208 11.77 -34.34 6.52
N GLU A 209 12.80 -34.99 7.06
CA GLU A 209 14.02 -34.31 7.53
C GLU A 209 14.70 -33.49 6.43
N ASP A 210 14.57 -33.93 5.17
CA ASP A 210 15.16 -33.28 4.01
C ASP A 210 14.31 -32.12 3.44
N ASP A 211 13.10 -31.86 3.96
CA ASP A 211 12.27 -30.74 3.48
C ASP A 211 12.87 -29.39 3.84
N CYS A 212 13.33 -29.25 5.08
CA CYS A 212 13.91 -28.02 5.58
C CYS A 212 14.93 -28.33 6.67
N ARG A 213 16.17 -27.89 6.44
CA ARG A 213 17.24 -27.99 7.44
C ARG A 213 17.70 -26.61 7.86
N TRP A 214 17.55 -26.29 9.13
CA TRP A 214 18.11 -25.07 9.71
C TRP A 214 19.61 -25.20 9.96
N VAL A 215 20.39 -24.38 9.27
CA VAL A 215 21.80 -24.15 9.60
C VAL A 215 21.83 -23.29 10.86
N ARG A 216 22.47 -23.78 11.92
CA ARG A 216 22.57 -23.03 13.19
C ARG A 216 23.44 -21.79 13.04
N ALA A 217 23.08 -20.75 13.78
CA ALA A 217 23.93 -19.58 13.91
C ALA A 217 25.28 -19.99 14.51
N GLU A 218 26.36 -19.45 13.97
CA GLU A 218 27.73 -19.78 14.37
C GLU A 218 28.49 -18.48 14.67
N LYS A 219 29.05 -18.40 15.88
CA LYS A 219 29.98 -17.34 16.25
C LYS A 219 31.40 -17.85 16.11
N ARG A 220 32.13 -17.30 15.16
CA ARG A 220 33.53 -17.66 14.90
C ARG A 220 34.45 -17.04 15.96
N PRO A 221 35.66 -17.61 16.18
CA PRO A 221 36.61 -17.09 17.17
C PRO A 221 37.06 -15.64 16.93
N ASP A 222 36.98 -15.16 15.68
CA ASP A 222 37.27 -13.77 15.28
C ASP A 222 36.12 -12.78 15.59
N GLY A 223 35.02 -13.28 16.16
CA GLY A 223 33.85 -12.48 16.53
C GLY A 223 32.79 -12.36 15.45
N VAL A 224 33.02 -12.87 14.23
CA VAL A 224 32.01 -12.86 13.16
C VAL A 224 30.88 -13.83 13.49
N ILE A 225 29.64 -13.36 13.39
CA ILE A 225 28.43 -14.17 13.58
C ILE A 225 27.83 -14.46 12.21
N ARG A 226 27.74 -15.73 11.84
CA ARG A 226 26.88 -16.19 10.75
C ARG A 226 25.50 -16.46 11.35
N MET A 227 24.49 -15.74 10.89
CA MET A 227 23.10 -16.00 11.29
C MET A 227 22.64 -17.35 10.75
N GLY A 228 21.74 -18.00 11.48
CA GLY A 228 21.14 -19.25 11.04
C GLY A 228 20.18 -19.00 9.89
N TYR A 229 20.10 -19.93 8.95
CA TYR A 229 19.22 -19.85 7.79
C TYR A 229 18.71 -21.23 7.42
N PRO A 230 17.50 -21.34 6.87
CA PRO A 230 16.98 -22.61 6.39
C PRO A 230 17.58 -22.96 5.03
N VAL A 231 17.71 -24.27 4.78
CA VAL A 231 18.01 -24.84 3.48
C VAL A 231 16.83 -25.72 3.10
N TYR A 232 16.18 -25.38 1.98
CA TYR A 232 15.01 -26.07 1.49
C TYR A 232 15.40 -27.26 0.60
N GLY A 233 14.66 -28.36 0.74
CA GLY A 233 14.79 -29.52 -0.13
C GLY A 233 13.98 -29.36 -1.42
N GLU A 234 14.29 -30.22 -2.40
CA GLU A 234 13.64 -30.21 -3.73
C GLU A 234 12.11 -30.32 -3.64
N ARG A 235 11.59 -31.05 -2.64
CA ARG A 235 10.15 -31.19 -2.43
C ARG A 235 9.48 -29.88 -2.03
N VAL A 236 10.13 -29.06 -1.19
CA VAL A 236 9.65 -27.72 -0.81
C VAL A 236 9.74 -26.75 -1.98
N ASP A 237 10.82 -26.81 -2.76
CA ASP A 237 10.97 -25.98 -3.97
C ASP A 237 9.85 -26.28 -4.98
N ARG A 238 9.62 -27.56 -5.28
CA ARG A 238 8.50 -27.99 -6.15
C ARG A 238 7.14 -27.55 -5.62
N ALA A 239 6.93 -27.58 -4.30
CA ALA A 239 5.70 -27.09 -3.69
C ALA A 239 5.51 -25.57 -3.92
N CYS A 240 6.55 -24.78 -3.72
CA CYS A 240 6.50 -23.33 -3.94
C CYS A 240 6.24 -23.01 -5.42
N ASP A 241 6.92 -23.70 -6.33
CA ASP A 241 6.72 -23.55 -7.78
C ASP A 241 5.32 -23.95 -8.22
N ALA A 242 4.76 -25.01 -7.64
CA ALA A 242 3.39 -25.44 -7.90
C ALA A 242 2.37 -24.39 -7.44
N LEU A 243 2.55 -23.81 -6.24
CA LEU A 243 1.70 -22.73 -5.72
C LEU A 243 1.74 -21.48 -6.61
N VAL A 244 2.91 -21.10 -7.10
CA VAL A 244 3.06 -20.01 -8.09
C VAL A 244 2.38 -20.39 -9.40
N GLY A 245 2.58 -21.62 -9.87
CA GLY A 245 2.06 -22.11 -11.15
C GLY A 245 0.53 -22.09 -11.25
N VAL A 246 -0.17 -22.37 -10.16
CA VAL A 246 -1.65 -22.34 -10.10
C VAL A 246 -2.23 -20.96 -9.79
N GLY A 247 -1.39 -19.94 -9.57
CA GLY A 247 -1.84 -18.59 -9.21
C GLY A 247 -2.16 -18.37 -7.73
N ALA A 248 -1.80 -19.31 -6.84
CA ALA A 248 -2.06 -19.18 -5.40
C ALA A 248 -1.14 -18.17 -4.71
N VAL A 249 -0.06 -17.74 -5.38
CA VAL A 249 0.84 -16.68 -4.91
C VAL A 249 0.54 -15.40 -5.70
N THR A 250 -0.20 -14.47 -5.09
CA THR A 250 -0.78 -13.32 -5.81
C THR A 250 -0.30 -11.95 -5.29
N PRO A 251 -0.18 -10.92 -6.16
CA PRO A 251 -0.01 -9.54 -5.71
C PRO A 251 -1.26 -8.95 -5.04
N ALA A 252 -2.44 -9.55 -5.24
CA ALA A 252 -3.72 -9.02 -4.77
C ALA A 252 -3.83 -8.99 -3.23
N TYR A 253 -3.19 -9.94 -2.53
CA TYR A 253 -3.17 -9.97 -1.07
C TYR A 253 -1.92 -9.27 -0.51
N HIS A 254 -2.13 -8.21 0.27
CA HIS A 254 -1.08 -7.39 0.88
C HIS A 254 -0.74 -7.84 2.31
N TRP A 255 -0.06 -8.99 2.44
CA TRP A 255 0.29 -9.63 3.72
C TRP A 255 1.15 -8.78 4.68
N MET A 256 1.86 -7.75 4.21
CA MET A 256 2.64 -6.85 5.09
C MET A 256 1.77 -5.87 5.88
N GLN A 257 0.58 -5.57 5.36
CA GLN A 257 -0.38 -4.65 6.00
C GLN A 257 -1.50 -5.41 6.72
N ARG A 258 -1.58 -6.73 6.53
CA ARG A 258 -2.67 -7.59 7.01
C ARG A 258 -2.10 -8.90 7.55
N ARG A 259 -2.51 -9.26 8.76
CA ARG A 259 -2.09 -10.52 9.37
C ARG A 259 -2.63 -11.70 8.54
N PRO A 260 -1.77 -12.65 8.10
CA PRO A 260 -2.22 -13.88 7.48
C PRO A 260 -3.17 -14.66 8.40
N PRO A 261 -4.16 -15.39 7.86
CA PRO A 261 -5.01 -16.26 8.66
C PRO A 261 -4.17 -17.37 9.32
N THR A 262 -4.66 -17.93 10.41
CA THR A 262 -4.01 -19.08 11.06
C THR A 262 -4.61 -20.38 10.56
N VAL A 263 -3.79 -21.42 10.43
CA VAL A 263 -4.29 -22.77 10.12
C VAL A 263 -5.22 -23.25 11.25
N PRO A 264 -6.47 -23.65 10.94
CA PRO A 264 -7.39 -24.21 11.93
C PRO A 264 -6.88 -25.51 12.55
N ALA A 265 -7.48 -25.92 13.68
CA ALA A 265 -7.02 -27.10 14.42
C ALA A 265 -7.19 -28.42 13.65
N ASP A 266 -8.14 -28.49 12.71
CA ASP A 266 -8.34 -29.63 11.82
C ASP A 266 -7.42 -29.61 10.58
N GLY A 267 -6.61 -28.56 10.43
CA GLY A 267 -5.68 -28.40 9.31
C GLY A 267 -6.33 -28.03 7.98
N VAL A 268 -7.65 -27.79 7.93
CA VAL A 268 -8.39 -27.53 6.69
C VAL A 268 -8.58 -26.03 6.49
N LEU A 269 -8.05 -25.50 5.40
CA LEU A 269 -8.19 -24.09 5.03
C LEU A 269 -9.35 -23.90 4.04
N SER A 270 -10.02 -22.75 4.11
CA SER A 270 -10.78 -22.27 2.96
C SER A 270 -9.81 -22.07 1.78
N PRO A 271 -10.22 -22.23 0.52
CA PRO A 271 -9.28 -22.08 -0.59
C PRO A 271 -8.78 -20.63 -0.73
N ALA A 272 -9.56 -19.65 -0.29
CA ALA A 272 -9.13 -18.25 -0.20
C ALA A 272 -8.06 -18.04 0.89
N ASP A 273 -8.22 -18.63 2.08
CA ASP A 273 -7.21 -18.55 3.13
C ASP A 273 -5.94 -19.32 2.76
N ALA A 274 -6.05 -20.41 2.00
CA ALA A 274 -4.91 -21.08 1.43
C ALA A 274 -4.14 -20.18 0.45
N VAL A 275 -4.82 -19.37 -0.38
CA VAL A 275 -4.18 -18.34 -1.23
C VAL A 275 -3.52 -17.23 -0.40
N ARG A 276 -4.19 -16.73 0.66
CA ARG A 276 -3.61 -15.73 1.58
C ARG A 276 -2.33 -16.25 2.24
N LEU A 277 -2.37 -17.47 2.77
CA LEU A 277 -1.23 -18.12 3.41
C LEU A 277 -0.12 -18.49 2.41
N ALA A 278 -0.45 -19.00 1.22
CA ALA A 278 0.53 -19.26 0.17
C ALA A 278 1.27 -17.98 -0.22
N THR A 279 0.52 -16.89 -0.41
CA THR A 279 1.08 -15.58 -0.73
C THR A 279 2.00 -15.06 0.37
N ALA A 280 1.56 -15.11 1.63
CA ALA A 280 2.36 -14.68 2.78
C ALA A 280 3.62 -15.54 2.97
N THR A 281 3.50 -16.86 2.79
CA THR A 281 4.60 -17.81 2.98
C THR A 281 5.67 -17.65 1.90
N VAL A 282 5.28 -17.74 0.62
CA VAL A 282 6.24 -17.76 -0.50
C VAL A 282 6.83 -16.37 -0.77
N ARG A 283 6.01 -15.30 -0.70
CA ARG A 283 6.53 -13.94 -0.90
C ARG A 283 7.21 -13.39 0.36
N GLY A 284 6.79 -13.84 1.54
CA GLY A 284 7.39 -13.46 2.82
C GLY A 284 8.86 -13.84 2.93
N GLU A 285 9.25 -14.97 2.33
CA GLU A 285 10.65 -15.42 2.27
C GLU A 285 11.60 -14.39 1.63
N ARG A 286 11.11 -13.52 0.74
CA ARG A 286 11.94 -12.47 0.14
C ARG A 286 12.29 -11.35 1.12
N PHE A 287 11.59 -11.26 2.24
CA PHE A 287 11.68 -10.17 3.21
C PHE A 287 12.04 -10.65 4.63
N GLY A 288 12.05 -11.96 4.86
CA GLY A 288 12.41 -12.57 6.13
C GLY A 288 13.24 -13.83 5.92
N GLU A 289 14.08 -14.16 6.89
CA GLU A 289 14.87 -15.40 6.87
C GLU A 289 14.01 -16.54 7.45
N GLY A 290 13.45 -17.38 6.57
CA GLY A 290 12.83 -18.65 6.96
C GLY A 290 11.33 -18.68 7.21
N THR A 291 10.56 -17.86 6.50
CA THR A 291 9.09 -17.94 6.49
C THR A 291 8.60 -19.28 5.94
N ILE A 292 9.24 -19.78 4.87
CA ILE A 292 8.92 -21.11 4.30
C ILE A 292 9.35 -22.20 5.28
N GLY A 293 10.52 -22.08 5.91
CA GLY A 293 11.00 -23.04 6.91
C GLY A 293 10.03 -23.20 8.09
N ASP A 294 9.58 -22.08 8.65
CA ASP A 294 8.56 -22.07 9.70
C ASP A 294 7.24 -22.70 9.22
N ALA A 295 6.83 -22.43 7.98
CA ALA A 295 5.61 -23.01 7.42
C ALA A 295 5.70 -24.53 7.23
N VAL A 296 6.88 -25.06 6.91
CA VAL A 296 7.13 -26.51 6.86
C VAL A 296 7.05 -27.11 8.27
N GLU A 297 7.75 -26.54 9.24
CA GLU A 297 7.77 -27.05 10.63
C GLU A 297 6.38 -27.06 11.27
N ARG A 298 5.60 -26.01 11.01
CA ARG A 298 4.24 -25.84 11.57
C ARG A 298 3.16 -26.58 10.79
N GLY A 299 3.52 -27.31 9.72
CA GLY A 299 2.55 -27.98 8.83
C GLY A 299 1.67 -27.02 8.03
N THR A 300 2.00 -25.72 7.99
CA THR A 300 1.24 -24.71 7.24
C THR A 300 1.36 -24.94 5.73
N LEU A 301 2.56 -25.28 5.23
CA LEU A 301 2.74 -25.59 3.81
C LEU A 301 1.89 -26.80 3.39
N GLN A 302 1.86 -27.86 4.22
CA GLN A 302 1.02 -29.03 3.99
C GLN A 302 -0.47 -28.66 3.98
N ALA A 303 -0.95 -27.89 4.95
CA ALA A 303 -2.35 -27.45 5.00
C ALA A 303 -2.77 -26.67 3.75
N ILE A 304 -1.90 -25.77 3.25
CA ILE A 304 -2.12 -25.02 2.00
C ILE A 304 -2.27 -25.99 0.81
N LEU A 305 -1.28 -26.88 0.64
CA LEU A 305 -1.22 -27.82 -0.48
C LEU A 305 -2.43 -28.76 -0.49
N THR A 306 -2.77 -29.37 0.65
CA THR A 306 -3.91 -30.27 0.78
C THR A 306 -5.22 -29.55 0.49
N SER A 307 -5.43 -28.36 1.07
CA SER A 307 -6.69 -27.62 0.91
C SER A 307 -6.92 -27.20 -0.55
N LEU A 308 -5.88 -26.72 -1.25
CA LEU A 308 -5.98 -26.36 -2.66
C LEU A 308 -6.17 -27.59 -3.56
N SER A 309 -5.48 -28.70 -3.28
CA SER A 309 -5.63 -29.96 -4.00
C SER A 309 -7.05 -30.51 -3.89
N THR A 310 -7.62 -30.54 -2.68
CA THR A 310 -9.00 -31.00 -2.45
C THR A 310 -10.02 -30.10 -3.13
N TRP A 311 -9.83 -28.78 -3.03
CA TRP A 311 -10.72 -27.82 -3.71
C TRP A 311 -10.72 -28.03 -5.22
N TYR A 312 -9.55 -28.18 -5.85
CA TYR A 312 -9.46 -28.40 -7.29
C TYR A 312 -10.15 -29.70 -7.72
N GLY A 313 -9.94 -30.79 -6.99
CA GLY A 313 -10.56 -32.10 -7.26
C GLY A 313 -12.09 -32.13 -7.06
N SER A 314 -12.64 -31.24 -6.24
CA SER A 314 -14.10 -31.12 -6.04
C SER A 314 -14.83 -30.33 -7.13
N ARG A 315 -14.10 -29.72 -8.07
CA ARG A 315 -14.72 -28.93 -9.15
C ARG A 315 -15.37 -29.88 -10.16
N PRO A 316 -16.60 -29.59 -10.61
CA PRO A 316 -17.19 -30.35 -11.71
C PRO A 316 -16.30 -30.25 -12.95
N GLU A 317 -16.07 -31.38 -13.62
CA GLU A 317 -15.38 -31.44 -14.90
C GLU A 317 -16.08 -30.45 -15.87
N ARG A 318 -15.30 -29.52 -16.44
CA ARG A 318 -15.80 -28.56 -17.43
C ARG A 318 -15.60 -29.09 -18.85
#